data_AF-A0A2I0GKM9-F1
#
_entry.id   AF-A0A2I0GKM9-F1
#
_cell.length_a   1.000
_cell.length_b   1.000
_cell.length_c   1.000
_cell.angle_alpha   90.00
_cell.angle_beta   90.00
_cell.angle_gamma   90.00
#
_symmetry.space_group_name_H-M   'P 1'
#
loop_
_entity.id
_entity.type
_entity.pdbx_description
1 polymer ?
#
loop_
_entity_poly.entity_id
_entity_poly.type
_entity_poly.pdbx_seq_one_letter_code
_entity_poly.pdbx_strand_id
1 'polypeptide(L)'
;MPANDLPATLNSDTHTKQLPVVEGKLDNSFAEIDWQAPWLSHITQLSYISNTIEYLSRSKSQRNSLDNLGDSESFDNVKSIYEHDINASDINTPDTVAKVLKTAMVQQADHLEQPLPHTKPTHDHKSQTLQFVSQNVLPEGEAYEHFIGTTGNIPTRDNLHDLFNGSIWLTFPKTKAVLNYYHMLEIAKQGISERRGRVRDTITVFDENGAVLVTSDASIGKALVDFDWQASLVKPRAKWDNPTQPDNSAQAAVYIFGHALLEQLVHPRKPLCAHSIVIHVAQEFFTLSLAERMRYLDDKVSKYMDTLLSNDDVKPRQLAPLPILGVPHFWAENVNTGFYEDRYVFRNGRRKKDKK
;
A
#
# COMPACT_ATOMS: atom_id res chain seq x y z
N MET A 1 -9.31 0.98 -53.40
CA MET A 1 -8.99 -0.45 -53.19
C MET A 1 -7.58 -0.54 -52.62
N PRO A 2 -7.29 -1.45 -51.68
CA PRO A 2 -7.72 -1.41 -50.26
C PRO A 2 -6.51 -1.66 -49.31
N ALA A 3 -6.61 -1.27 -48.03
CA ALA A 3 -6.78 -2.11 -46.81
C ALA A 3 -5.63 -3.06 -46.40
N ASN A 4 -5.19 -2.90 -45.14
CA ASN A 4 -5.01 -3.92 -44.08
C ASN A 4 -3.94 -3.42 -43.08
N ASP A 5 -4.28 -3.15 -41.82
CA ASP A 5 -4.57 -4.05 -40.69
C ASP A 5 -3.31 -4.54 -39.93
N LEU A 6 -3.30 -4.22 -38.63
CA LEU A 6 -2.46 -4.63 -37.48
C LEU A 6 -2.32 -6.17 -37.35
N PRO A 7 -1.42 -6.78 -36.51
CA PRO A 7 -1.29 -6.45 -35.08
C PRO A 7 0.05 -6.69 -34.32
N ALA A 8 0.03 -6.19 -33.08
CA ALA A 8 0.74 -6.50 -31.83
C ALA A 8 1.75 -7.67 -31.73
N THR A 9 2.82 -7.43 -30.96
CA THR A 9 3.39 -8.42 -30.02
C THR A 9 3.84 -7.75 -28.73
N LEU A 10 3.35 -8.30 -27.61
CA LEU A 10 3.87 -8.14 -26.25
C LEU A 10 5.36 -8.54 -26.24
N ASN A 11 6.24 -7.71 -25.69
CA ASN A 11 7.52 -8.20 -25.20
C ASN A 11 7.37 -8.61 -23.73
N SER A 12 7.16 -9.91 -23.56
CA SER A 12 7.40 -10.65 -22.33
C SER A 12 8.90 -10.90 -22.17
N ASP A 13 9.56 -10.13 -21.31
CA ASP A 13 10.86 -10.54 -20.76
C ASP A 13 10.63 -11.00 -19.31
N THR A 14 9.98 -12.15 -19.17
CA THR A 14 10.03 -12.93 -17.94
C THR A 14 11.35 -13.67 -17.90
N HIS A 15 12.37 -13.04 -17.32
CA HIS A 15 13.40 -13.82 -16.64
C HIS A 15 12.69 -14.58 -15.51
N THR A 16 12.50 -15.88 -15.69
CA THR A 16 12.04 -16.82 -14.67
C THR A 16 13.11 -16.89 -13.57
N LYS A 17 13.15 -15.87 -12.71
CA LYS A 17 13.83 -15.97 -11.43
C LYS A 17 13.04 -17.01 -10.64
N GLN A 18 13.68 -18.15 -10.39
CA GLN A 18 13.17 -19.18 -9.50
C GLN A 18 12.67 -18.51 -8.22
N LEU A 19 11.39 -18.68 -7.89
CA LEU A 19 10.79 -18.06 -6.70
C LEU A 19 11.61 -18.54 -5.49
N PRO A 20 12.06 -17.63 -4.61
CA PRO A 20 12.76 -18.04 -3.40
C PRO A 20 11.85 -18.95 -2.57
N VAL A 21 12.41 -20.04 -2.06
CA VAL A 21 11.68 -21.04 -1.26
C VAL A 21 11.30 -20.39 0.07
N VAL A 22 10.09 -19.84 0.15
CA VAL A 22 9.49 -19.38 1.40
C VAL A 22 8.66 -20.52 1.97
N GLU A 23 9.07 -21.08 3.11
CA GLU A 23 8.34 -22.15 3.79
C GLU A 23 7.31 -21.58 4.78
N GLY A 24 6.03 -21.92 4.61
CA GLY A 24 4.94 -21.40 5.42
C GLY A 24 3.56 -21.89 5.02
N LYS A 25 2.56 -21.65 5.88
CA LYS A 25 1.14 -21.76 5.55
C LYS A 25 0.43 -20.51 6.07
N LEU A 26 -0.15 -19.74 5.17
CA LEU A 26 -1.02 -18.62 5.49
C LEU A 26 -2.44 -19.12 5.74
N ASP A 27 -3.24 -18.37 6.50
CA ASP A 27 -4.65 -18.69 6.67
C ASP A 27 -5.46 -18.45 5.38
N ASN A 28 -6.72 -18.86 5.38
CA ASN A 28 -7.54 -18.80 4.17
C ASN A 28 -7.87 -17.37 3.71
N SER A 29 -7.76 -16.37 4.58
CA SER A 29 -8.10 -14.98 4.22
C SER A 29 -7.17 -14.41 3.14
N PHE A 30 -5.94 -14.92 3.05
CA PHE A 30 -4.98 -14.55 2.00
C PHE A 30 -5.38 -15.06 0.61
N ALA A 31 -6.17 -16.13 0.53
CA ALA A 31 -6.67 -16.66 -0.73
C ALA A 31 -7.87 -15.86 -1.28
N GLU A 32 -8.47 -14.99 -0.48
CA GLU A 32 -9.64 -14.19 -0.84
C GLU A 32 -9.28 -12.85 -1.49
N ILE A 33 -7.99 -12.51 -1.53
CA ILE A 33 -7.50 -11.25 -2.10
C ILE A 33 -7.67 -11.28 -3.63
N ASP A 34 -8.48 -10.37 -4.16
CA ASP A 34 -8.47 -10.05 -5.59
C ASP A 34 -7.28 -9.16 -5.91
N TRP A 35 -6.16 -9.77 -6.32
CA TRP A 35 -4.94 -9.05 -6.69
C TRP A 35 -5.06 -8.18 -7.94
N GLN A 36 -6.14 -8.31 -8.71
CA GLN A 36 -6.43 -7.45 -9.87
C GLN A 36 -7.27 -6.23 -9.51
N ALA A 37 -7.67 -6.09 -8.24
CA ALA A 37 -8.49 -4.98 -7.81
C ALA A 37 -7.78 -3.63 -8.07
N PRO A 38 -8.50 -2.62 -8.60
CA PRO A 38 -7.89 -1.37 -9.08
C PRO A 38 -7.19 -0.57 -7.97
N TRP A 39 -7.64 -0.70 -6.72
CA TRP A 39 -7.02 -0.03 -5.58
C TRP A 39 -5.66 -0.61 -5.17
N LEU A 40 -5.29 -1.82 -5.62
CA LEU A 40 -3.98 -2.43 -5.36
C LEU A 40 -2.94 -2.11 -6.43
N SER A 41 -3.33 -1.52 -7.58
CA SER A 41 -2.43 -1.39 -8.74
C SER A 41 -1.16 -0.57 -8.48
N HIS A 42 -1.19 0.27 -7.44
CA HIS A 42 -0.07 1.12 -7.05
C HIS A 42 0.95 0.47 -6.11
N ILE A 43 0.65 -0.71 -5.58
CA ILE A 43 1.55 -1.42 -4.67
C ILE A 43 2.83 -1.80 -5.42
N THR A 44 3.98 -1.34 -4.91
CA THR A 44 5.27 -1.75 -5.47
C THR A 44 5.51 -3.22 -5.18
N GLN A 45 6.14 -3.93 -6.11
CA GLN A 45 6.33 -5.39 -6.02
C GLN A 45 5.02 -6.20 -5.99
N LEU A 46 3.87 -5.63 -6.41
CA LEU A 46 2.58 -6.32 -6.44
C LEU A 46 2.66 -7.70 -7.13
N SER A 47 3.32 -7.78 -8.30
CA SER A 47 3.46 -9.06 -9.02
C SER A 47 4.21 -10.11 -8.20
N TYR A 48 5.32 -9.74 -7.55
CA TYR A 48 6.06 -10.68 -6.71
C TYR A 48 5.25 -11.10 -5.47
N ILE A 49 4.65 -10.12 -4.77
CA ILE A 49 3.86 -10.35 -3.55
C ILE A 49 2.65 -11.23 -3.86
N SER A 50 1.82 -10.87 -4.85
CA SER A 50 0.63 -11.61 -5.23
C SER A 50 0.95 -13.06 -5.60
N ASN A 51 1.88 -13.30 -6.53
CA ASN A 51 2.28 -14.65 -6.95
C ASN A 51 2.78 -15.49 -5.76
N THR A 52 3.58 -14.91 -4.88
CA THR A 52 4.14 -15.61 -3.72
C THR A 52 3.04 -15.94 -2.69
N ILE A 53 2.18 -14.98 -2.37
CA ILE A 53 1.08 -15.17 -1.41
C ILE A 53 0.05 -16.16 -1.95
N GLU A 54 -0.31 -16.10 -3.23
CA GLU A 54 -1.20 -17.08 -3.87
C GLU A 54 -0.63 -18.49 -3.80
N TYR A 55 0.66 -18.66 -4.12
CA TYR A 55 1.33 -19.96 -4.02
C TYR A 55 1.29 -20.51 -2.59
N LEU A 56 1.59 -19.68 -1.60
CA LEU A 56 1.63 -20.05 -0.18
C LEU A 56 0.26 -20.32 0.43
N SER A 57 -0.80 -19.73 -0.14
CA SER A 57 -2.19 -19.92 0.29
C SER A 57 -2.81 -21.22 -0.25
N ARG A 58 -2.17 -21.89 -1.21
CA ARG A 58 -2.62 -23.18 -1.76
C ARG A 58 -2.24 -24.37 -0.86
N SER A 59 -3.06 -25.42 -0.88
CA SER A 59 -2.79 -26.65 -0.12
C SER A 59 -1.52 -27.37 -0.62
N LYS A 60 -0.90 -28.21 0.23
CA LYS A 60 0.30 -28.99 -0.14
C LYS A 60 0.07 -29.89 -1.38
N SER A 61 -1.10 -30.50 -1.50
CA SER A 61 -1.45 -31.32 -2.67
C SER A 61 -1.56 -30.49 -3.96
N GLN A 62 -2.13 -29.28 -3.87
CA GLN A 62 -2.22 -28.35 -5.01
C GLN A 62 -0.86 -27.78 -5.42
N ARG A 63 0.08 -27.59 -4.48
CA ARG A 63 1.47 -27.17 -4.78
C ARG A 63 2.23 -28.26 -5.54
N ASN A 64 2.21 -29.49 -5.03
CA ASN A 64 2.89 -30.63 -5.66
C ASN A 64 2.37 -30.94 -7.08
N SER A 65 1.10 -30.62 -7.40
CA SER A 65 0.56 -30.80 -8.76
C SER A 65 1.08 -29.77 -9.75
N LEU A 66 1.35 -28.53 -9.34
CA LEU A 66 1.93 -27.50 -10.22
C LEU A 66 3.42 -27.74 -10.47
N ASP A 67 4.15 -28.15 -9.44
CA ASP A 67 5.56 -28.52 -9.59
C ASP A 67 5.71 -29.72 -10.55
N ASN A 68 4.72 -30.61 -10.61
CA ASN A 68 4.65 -31.73 -11.56
C ASN A 68 4.08 -31.39 -12.95
N LEU A 69 3.48 -30.21 -13.15
CA LEU A 69 2.92 -29.76 -14.44
C LEU A 69 3.92 -28.88 -15.23
N GLY A 70 5.09 -28.58 -14.66
CA GLY A 70 6.18 -27.85 -15.31
C GLY A 70 7.13 -28.71 -16.16
N ASP A 71 6.99 -30.05 -16.13
CA ASP A 71 7.88 -30.98 -16.83
C ASP A 71 7.33 -31.39 -18.21
N SER A 72 7.40 -30.47 -19.17
CA SER A 72 7.53 -30.86 -20.58
C SER A 72 8.39 -29.86 -21.34
N GLU A 73 9.67 -29.76 -20.98
CA GLU A 73 10.80 -30.06 -21.87
C GLU A 73 12.13 -29.68 -21.18
N SER A 74 12.95 -30.72 -20.96
CA SER A 74 14.36 -30.70 -20.53
C SER A 74 14.70 -30.22 -19.11
N PHE A 75 14.72 -31.16 -18.17
CA PHE A 75 15.69 -31.14 -17.06
C PHE A 75 16.23 -32.56 -16.83
N ASP A 76 17.45 -32.79 -17.33
CA ASP A 76 18.31 -33.83 -16.78
C ASP A 76 19.16 -33.24 -15.65
N ASN A 77 19.25 -34.01 -14.57
CA ASN A 77 20.08 -33.84 -13.38
C ASN A 77 19.76 -32.64 -12.47
N VAL A 78 19.14 -32.90 -11.32
CA VAL A 78 19.86 -33.25 -10.08
C VAL A 78 18.93 -34.08 -9.19
N LYS A 79 19.19 -35.39 -9.13
CA LYS A 79 18.82 -36.23 -7.99
C LYS A 79 19.95 -36.17 -6.96
N SER A 80 19.57 -36.29 -5.69
CA SER A 80 20.42 -36.54 -4.50
C SER A 80 20.75 -35.28 -3.69
N ILE A 81 20.07 -35.10 -2.56
CA ILE A 81 20.55 -35.44 -1.20
C ILE A 81 19.37 -35.18 -0.24
N TYR A 82 18.68 -36.24 0.19
CA TYR A 82 17.79 -36.20 1.36
C TYR A 82 17.79 -37.59 2.01
N GLU A 83 18.79 -37.81 2.87
CA GLU A 83 18.64 -38.67 4.03
C GLU A 83 19.14 -37.84 5.20
N HIS A 84 18.24 -37.46 6.11
CA HIS A 84 18.40 -37.58 7.55
C HIS A 84 17.09 -37.19 8.24
N ASP A 85 16.65 -38.07 9.13
CA ASP A 85 15.47 -37.99 9.98
C ASP A 85 15.28 -36.63 10.66
N ILE A 86 14.07 -36.06 10.59
CA ILE A 86 13.60 -35.08 11.58
C ILE A 86 12.14 -35.37 11.94
N ASN A 87 11.94 -35.50 13.27
CA ASN A 87 10.69 -35.72 13.99
C ASN A 87 9.53 -34.85 13.52
N ALA A 88 8.35 -35.46 13.45
CA ALA A 88 7.06 -34.82 13.19
C ALA A 88 6.52 -34.01 14.40
N SER A 89 7.33 -33.09 14.95
CA SER A 89 6.92 -32.22 16.07
C SER A 89 7.16 -30.72 15.89
N ASP A 90 7.59 -30.23 14.73
CA ASP A 90 7.67 -28.77 14.48
C ASP A 90 6.59 -28.33 13.46
N ILE A 91 5.41 -28.02 13.99
CA ILE A 91 4.29 -27.41 13.26
C ILE A 91 4.38 -25.88 13.45
N ASN A 92 4.25 -25.15 12.34
CA ASN A 92 4.39 -23.69 12.10
C ASN A 92 5.82 -23.18 11.92
N THR A 93 6.23 -22.93 10.68
CA THR A 93 7.29 -21.96 10.38
C THR A 93 6.74 -20.55 10.59
N PRO A 94 7.12 -19.82 11.66
CA PRO A 94 6.66 -18.45 11.86
C PRO A 94 7.30 -17.53 10.81
N ASP A 95 6.66 -16.38 10.54
CA ASP A 95 7.23 -15.20 9.86
C ASP A 95 7.22 -15.24 8.33
N THR A 96 6.22 -15.92 7.74
CA THR A 96 6.04 -16.03 6.29
C THR A 96 5.93 -14.65 5.63
N VAL A 97 5.05 -13.78 6.14
CA VAL A 97 4.80 -12.44 5.59
C VAL A 97 6.05 -11.57 5.69
N ALA A 98 6.76 -11.64 6.82
CA ALA A 98 8.02 -10.92 7.01
C ALA A 98 9.08 -11.31 5.97
N LYS A 99 9.22 -12.62 5.67
CA LYS A 99 10.17 -13.14 4.66
C LYS A 99 9.81 -12.69 3.24
N VAL A 100 8.52 -12.74 2.88
CA VAL A 100 8.03 -12.27 1.57
C VAL A 100 8.34 -10.78 1.41
N LEU A 101 7.95 -9.96 2.38
CA LEU A 101 8.16 -8.51 2.33
C LEU A 101 9.65 -8.13 2.35
N LYS A 102 10.49 -8.83 3.14
CA LYS A 102 11.94 -8.65 3.14
C LYS A 102 12.53 -8.93 1.76
N THR A 103 12.11 -10.02 1.13
CA THR A 103 12.59 -10.39 -0.20
C THR A 103 12.13 -9.38 -1.25
N ALA A 104 10.87 -8.95 -1.20
CA ALA A 104 10.34 -7.89 -2.06
C ALA A 104 11.15 -6.59 -1.93
N MET A 105 11.50 -6.21 -0.69
CA MET A 105 12.30 -5.01 -0.41
C MET A 105 13.69 -5.07 -1.04
N VAL A 106 14.39 -6.21 -0.90
CA VAL A 106 15.72 -6.41 -1.49
C VAL A 106 15.65 -6.43 -3.01
N GLN A 107 14.69 -7.16 -3.59
CA GLN A 107 14.51 -7.19 -5.05
C GLN A 107 14.20 -5.81 -5.64
N GLN A 108 13.38 -5.02 -4.95
CA GLN A 108 13.08 -3.65 -5.36
C GLN A 108 14.32 -2.75 -5.32
N ALA A 109 15.13 -2.85 -4.26
CA ALA A 109 16.36 -2.09 -4.13
C ALA A 109 17.37 -2.46 -5.23
N ASP A 110 17.58 -3.76 -5.47
CA ASP A 110 18.46 -4.27 -6.52
C ASP A 110 18.00 -3.81 -7.91
N HIS A 111 16.69 -3.92 -8.21
CA HIS A 111 16.14 -3.54 -9.51
C HIS A 111 16.26 -2.04 -9.79
N LEU A 112 16.13 -1.20 -8.75
CA LEU A 112 16.26 0.25 -8.85
C LEU A 112 17.71 0.73 -8.74
N GLU A 113 18.67 -0.17 -8.50
CA GLU A 113 20.06 0.13 -8.18
C GLU A 113 20.19 1.19 -7.07
N GLN A 114 19.35 1.06 -6.03
CA GLN A 114 19.26 2.01 -4.93
C GLN A 114 19.52 1.32 -3.59
N PRO A 115 20.09 2.05 -2.62
CA PRO A 115 20.21 1.51 -1.26
C PRO A 115 18.82 1.24 -0.68
N LEU A 116 18.75 0.28 0.23
CA LEU A 116 17.56 0.04 1.03
C LEU A 116 17.09 1.33 1.72
N PRO A 117 15.77 1.50 1.92
CA PRO A 117 15.25 2.69 2.57
C PRO A 117 15.73 2.76 4.03
N HIS A 118 15.69 3.96 4.61
CA HIS A 118 16.20 4.19 5.97
C HIS A 118 15.15 4.90 6.83
N THR A 119 15.27 4.75 8.15
CA THR A 119 14.54 5.56 9.12
C THR A 119 14.96 7.04 9.01
N LYS A 120 14.05 7.95 9.39
CA LYS A 120 14.41 9.36 9.53
C LYS A 120 15.11 9.56 10.89
N PRO A 121 16.34 10.11 10.91
CA PRO A 121 17.10 10.25 12.15
C PRO A 121 16.43 11.22 13.13
N THR A 122 16.59 10.96 14.43
CA THR A 122 16.23 11.87 15.52
C THR A 122 17.48 12.48 16.15
N HIS A 123 17.34 13.38 17.12
CA HIS A 123 18.49 13.93 17.83
C HIS A 123 19.35 12.84 18.48
N ASP A 124 18.71 11.80 19.03
CA ASP A 124 19.37 10.77 19.83
C ASP A 124 19.64 9.47 19.03
N HIS A 125 19.09 9.34 17.82
CA HIS A 125 19.20 8.12 17.02
C HIS A 125 19.63 8.42 15.59
N LYS A 126 20.69 7.71 15.16
CA LYS A 126 21.16 7.72 13.78
C LYS A 126 20.15 7.01 12.88
N SER A 127 20.19 7.36 11.59
CA SER A 127 19.47 6.67 10.53
C SER A 127 19.84 5.18 10.50
N GLN A 128 18.83 4.32 10.43
CA GLN A 128 18.97 2.87 10.34
C GLN A 128 18.39 2.36 9.03
N THR A 129 19.04 1.37 8.43
CA THR A 129 18.52 0.70 7.24
C THR A 129 17.26 -0.09 7.60
N LEU A 130 16.19 0.11 6.85
CA LEU A 130 14.92 -0.57 7.07
C LEU A 130 14.97 -2.01 6.58
N GLN A 131 14.41 -2.93 7.37
CA GLN A 131 14.19 -4.31 6.97
C GLN A 131 13.00 -4.92 7.70
N PHE A 132 12.28 -5.82 7.05
CA PHE A 132 11.23 -6.60 7.72
C PHE A 132 11.82 -7.73 8.55
N VAL A 133 11.27 -7.94 9.75
CA VAL A 133 11.68 -9.00 10.67
C VAL A 133 10.44 -9.68 11.27
N SER A 134 10.66 -10.86 11.86
CA SER A 134 9.65 -11.53 12.69
C SER A 134 9.12 -10.60 13.78
N GLN A 135 7.81 -10.68 14.05
CA GLN A 135 7.21 -10.04 15.22
C GLN A 135 7.92 -10.43 16.54
N ASN A 136 8.48 -11.63 16.63
CA ASN A 136 9.12 -12.12 17.85
C ASN A 136 10.44 -11.40 18.19
N VAL A 137 10.99 -10.61 17.26
CA VAL A 137 12.18 -9.78 17.51
C VAL A 137 11.82 -8.52 18.30
N LEU A 138 10.55 -8.07 18.27
CA LEU A 138 10.09 -6.94 19.07
C LEU A 138 10.05 -7.34 20.56
N PRO A 139 10.85 -6.70 21.44
CA PRO A 139 10.81 -6.99 22.86
C PRO A 139 9.46 -6.71 23.49
N GLU A 140 9.08 -7.53 24.48
CA GLU A 140 7.83 -7.32 25.22
C GLU A 140 7.84 -5.95 25.92
N GLY A 141 6.74 -5.19 25.76
CA GLY A 141 6.59 -3.85 26.33
C GLY A 141 7.27 -2.73 25.53
N GLU A 142 8.05 -3.05 24.48
CA GLU A 142 8.58 -2.01 23.60
C GLU A 142 7.53 -1.53 22.60
N ALA A 143 7.44 -0.21 22.41
CA ALA A 143 6.53 0.38 21.44
C ALA A 143 7.01 0.09 20.00
N TYR A 144 6.09 -0.37 19.15
CA TYR A 144 6.36 -0.72 17.75
C TYR A 144 7.11 0.38 16.99
N GLU A 145 6.65 1.63 17.10
CA GLU A 145 7.24 2.76 16.38
C GLU A 145 8.62 3.12 16.92
N HIS A 146 8.82 2.99 18.24
CA HIS A 146 10.12 3.21 18.85
C HIS A 146 11.14 2.19 18.34
N PHE A 147 10.78 0.90 18.35
CA PHE A 147 11.64 -0.17 17.88
C PHE A 147 12.07 0.00 16.41
N ILE A 148 11.13 0.36 15.52
CA ILE A 148 11.45 0.66 14.12
C ILE A 148 12.44 1.81 14.04
N GLY A 149 12.15 2.92 14.73
CA GLY A 149 12.96 4.13 14.64
C GLY A 149 14.39 3.97 15.12
N THR A 150 14.61 3.14 16.16
CA THR A 150 15.92 2.91 16.77
C THR A 150 16.73 1.80 16.11
N THR A 151 16.07 0.79 15.52
CA THR A 151 16.75 -0.40 14.96
C THR A 151 16.66 -0.53 13.45
N GLY A 152 15.70 0.15 12.80
CA GLY A 152 15.35 -0.06 11.39
C GLY A 152 14.55 -1.34 11.12
N ASN A 153 14.33 -2.18 12.14
CA ASN A 153 13.59 -3.42 11.96
C ASN A 153 12.09 -3.16 12.04
N ILE A 154 11.33 -3.66 11.07
CA ILE A 154 9.86 -3.58 11.00
C ILE A 154 9.29 -4.93 11.46
N PRO A 155 8.81 -5.05 12.72
CA PRO A 155 8.15 -6.26 13.20
C PRO A 155 6.92 -6.55 12.35
N THR A 156 6.75 -7.81 11.97
CA THR A 156 5.71 -8.22 11.03
C THR A 156 5.13 -9.57 11.46
N ARG A 157 3.81 -9.64 11.57
CA ARG A 157 3.01 -10.83 11.87
C ARG A 157 2.48 -11.45 10.58
N ASP A 158 2.12 -12.73 10.66
CA ASP A 158 1.48 -13.46 9.56
C ASP A 158 -0.03 -13.18 9.50
N ASN A 159 -0.43 -11.95 9.16
CA ASN A 159 -1.82 -11.56 8.93
C ASN A 159 -1.96 -10.55 7.78
N LEU A 160 -3.19 -10.35 7.28
CA LEU A 160 -3.49 -9.42 6.18
C LEU A 160 -3.09 -7.97 6.49
N HIS A 161 -3.35 -7.55 7.73
CA HIS A 161 -3.05 -6.20 8.20
C HIS A 161 -1.57 -5.86 8.02
N ASP A 162 -0.66 -6.74 8.47
CA ASP A 162 0.78 -6.55 8.39
C ASP A 162 1.32 -6.78 6.97
N LEU A 163 0.67 -7.65 6.17
CA LEU A 163 0.97 -7.76 4.73
C LEU A 163 0.70 -6.43 4.02
N PHE A 164 -0.45 -5.81 4.24
CA PHE A 164 -0.77 -4.51 3.64
C PHE A 164 0.06 -3.38 4.24
N ASN A 165 0.32 -3.36 5.56
CA ASN A 165 1.22 -2.40 6.18
C ASN A 165 2.62 -2.46 5.57
N GLY A 166 3.16 -3.67 5.39
CA GLY A 166 4.44 -3.89 4.74
C GLY A 166 4.45 -3.49 3.26
N SER A 167 3.36 -3.76 2.54
CA SER A 167 3.20 -3.32 1.15
C SER A 167 3.22 -1.78 1.04
N ILE A 168 2.64 -1.08 2.02
CA ILE A 168 2.70 0.39 2.11
C ILE A 168 4.10 0.87 2.49
N TRP A 169 4.83 0.17 3.37
CA TRP A 169 6.25 0.46 3.63
C TRP A 169 7.13 0.33 2.37
N LEU A 170 6.87 -0.66 1.51
CA LEU A 170 7.57 -0.83 0.23
C LEU A 170 7.22 0.30 -0.77
N THR A 171 5.96 0.74 -0.75
CA THR A 171 5.41 1.71 -1.71
C THR A 171 5.74 3.16 -1.32
N PHE A 172 5.69 3.48 -0.02
CA PHE A 172 5.90 4.81 0.55
C PHE A 172 6.93 4.83 1.71
N PRO A 173 8.16 4.34 1.48
CA PRO A 173 9.15 4.19 2.56
C PRO A 173 9.53 5.52 3.22
N LYS A 174 9.69 6.62 2.46
CA LYS A 174 10.05 7.93 3.03
C LYS A 174 8.91 8.49 3.86
N THR A 175 7.69 8.35 3.38
CA THR A 175 6.50 8.83 4.09
C THR A 175 6.32 8.06 5.40
N LYS A 176 6.37 6.73 5.38
CA LYS A 176 6.27 5.90 6.59
C LYS A 176 7.40 6.21 7.59
N ALA A 177 8.63 6.46 7.11
CA ALA A 177 9.73 6.90 7.96
C ALA A 177 9.47 8.28 8.61
N VAL A 178 8.85 9.22 7.90
CA VAL A 178 8.42 10.51 8.48
C VAL A 178 7.34 10.31 9.55
N LEU A 179 6.32 9.49 9.27
CA LEU A 179 5.26 9.19 10.26
C LEU A 179 5.84 8.55 11.52
N ASN A 180 6.74 7.58 11.37
CA ASN A 180 7.45 6.94 12.46
C ASN A 180 8.28 7.95 13.29
N TYR A 181 9.00 8.85 12.62
CA TYR A 181 9.75 9.93 13.28
C TYR A 181 8.88 10.81 14.17
N TYR A 182 7.70 11.25 13.70
CA TYR A 182 6.79 12.03 14.54
C TYR A 182 6.15 11.20 15.67
N HIS A 183 5.94 9.90 15.47
CA HIS A 183 5.58 9.01 16.57
C HIS A 183 6.66 8.99 17.66
N MET A 184 7.94 8.86 17.28
CA MET A 184 9.05 8.88 18.24
C MET A 184 9.11 10.20 19.00
N LEU A 185 9.00 11.35 18.31
CA LEU A 185 9.02 12.66 18.97
C LEU A 185 7.91 12.80 20.01
N GLU A 186 6.70 12.36 19.68
CA GLU A 186 5.57 12.44 20.61
C GLU A 186 5.69 11.46 21.78
N ILE A 187 6.20 10.24 21.54
CA ILE A 187 6.49 9.27 22.60
C ILE A 187 7.56 9.82 23.56
N ALA A 188 8.61 10.45 23.04
CA ALA A 188 9.65 11.07 23.87
C ALA A 188 9.12 12.22 24.74
N LYS A 189 8.16 13.02 24.23
CA LYS A 189 7.53 14.12 24.98
C LYS A 189 6.54 13.67 26.04
N GLN A 190 5.69 12.68 25.72
CA GLN A 190 4.51 12.33 26.53
C GLN A 190 4.68 11.01 27.31
N GLY A 191 5.77 10.28 27.07
CA GLY A 191 5.91 8.88 27.47
C GLY A 191 4.95 7.95 26.72
N ILE A 192 4.97 6.67 27.07
CA ILE A 192 4.01 5.68 26.58
C ILE A 192 2.72 5.83 27.42
N SER A 193 1.96 6.90 27.19
CA SER A 193 0.65 7.13 27.84
C SER A 193 -0.49 6.71 26.91
N GLU A 194 -1.62 6.26 27.47
CA GLU A 194 -2.80 5.80 26.71
C GLU A 194 -3.45 6.92 25.87
N ARG A 195 -3.29 8.19 26.27
CA ARG A 195 -3.88 9.33 25.54
C ARG A 195 -2.89 9.83 24.49
N ARG A 196 -3.10 9.38 23.25
CA ARG A 196 -2.40 9.87 22.05
C ARG A 196 -2.66 11.38 21.87
N GLY A 197 -1.59 12.15 21.64
CA GLY A 197 -1.68 13.54 21.22
C GLY A 197 -2.23 13.69 19.80
N ARG A 198 -2.63 14.92 19.42
CA ARG A 198 -3.29 15.20 18.14
C ARG A 198 -2.45 14.81 16.91
N VAL A 199 -1.13 14.92 17.02
CA VAL A 199 -0.16 14.49 16.01
C VAL A 199 -0.28 12.99 15.79
N ARG A 200 -0.16 12.19 16.87
CA ARG A 200 -0.30 10.72 16.80
C ARG A 200 -1.68 10.30 16.28
N ASP A 201 -2.76 10.97 16.70
CA ASP A 201 -4.10 10.70 16.16
C ASP A 201 -4.19 10.96 14.66
N THR A 202 -3.57 12.05 14.18
CA THR A 202 -3.56 12.38 12.75
C THR A 202 -2.78 11.35 11.95
N ILE A 203 -1.62 10.93 12.48
CA ILE A 203 -0.82 9.86 11.88
C ILE A 203 -1.61 8.56 11.84
N THR A 204 -2.19 8.11 12.96
CA THR A 204 -2.96 6.87 13.02
C THR A 204 -4.12 6.90 12.01
N VAL A 205 -4.89 7.99 11.94
CA VAL A 205 -6.02 8.08 10.99
C VAL A 205 -5.53 7.98 9.54
N PHE A 206 -4.43 8.63 9.19
CA PHE A 206 -3.87 8.56 7.84
C PHE A 206 -3.20 7.20 7.54
N ASP A 207 -2.47 6.64 8.48
CA ASP A 207 -1.75 5.38 8.28
C ASP A 207 -2.70 4.18 8.15
N GLU A 208 -3.83 4.21 8.86
CA GLU A 208 -4.85 3.16 8.82
C GLU A 208 -5.82 3.32 7.64
N ASN A 209 -6.28 4.56 7.39
CA ASN A 209 -7.39 4.82 6.45
C ASN A 209 -7.09 5.95 5.45
N GLY A 210 -5.82 6.27 5.21
CA GLY A 210 -5.43 7.38 4.34
C GLY A 210 -5.54 7.08 2.85
N ALA A 211 -5.69 8.14 2.06
CA ALA A 211 -5.48 8.09 0.62
C ALA A 211 -4.85 9.39 0.12
N VAL A 212 -4.19 9.33 -1.02
CA VAL A 212 -3.56 10.49 -1.66
C VAL A 212 -4.34 10.78 -2.94
N LEU A 213 -5.16 11.84 -2.92
CA LEU A 213 -5.70 12.40 -4.16
C LEU A 213 -4.61 13.21 -4.83
N VAL A 214 -4.28 12.85 -6.06
CA VAL A 214 -3.30 13.54 -6.89
C VAL A 214 -4.04 14.19 -8.05
N THR A 215 -3.82 15.48 -8.30
CA THR A 215 -4.52 16.16 -9.39
C THR A 215 -3.76 17.33 -10.00
N SER A 216 -3.81 17.45 -11.33
CA SER A 216 -3.38 18.64 -12.07
C SER A 216 -4.48 19.69 -12.22
N ASP A 217 -5.74 19.32 -11.96
CA ASP A 217 -6.89 20.22 -11.95
C ASP A 217 -7.27 20.56 -10.49
N ALA A 218 -6.86 21.75 -10.04
CA ALA A 218 -7.11 22.20 -8.68
C ALA A 218 -8.60 22.23 -8.28
N SER A 219 -9.52 22.31 -9.25
CA SER A 219 -10.96 22.32 -8.95
C SER A 219 -11.44 21.00 -8.35
N ILE A 220 -10.85 19.87 -8.76
CA ILE A 220 -11.20 18.53 -8.26
C ILE A 220 -10.82 18.40 -6.78
N GLY A 221 -9.60 18.80 -6.44
CA GLY A 221 -9.10 18.77 -5.06
C GLY A 221 -9.87 19.72 -4.14
N LYS A 222 -10.18 20.93 -4.63
CA LYS A 222 -11.02 21.88 -3.89
C LYS A 222 -12.42 21.32 -3.63
N ALA A 223 -13.05 20.74 -4.64
CA ALA A 223 -14.36 20.12 -4.50
C ALA A 223 -14.37 18.98 -3.48
N LEU A 224 -13.31 18.15 -3.43
CA LEU A 224 -13.19 17.09 -2.42
C LEU A 224 -13.19 17.68 -1.00
N VAL A 225 -12.36 18.69 -0.75
CA VAL A 225 -12.25 19.34 0.56
C VAL A 225 -13.56 20.01 0.98
N ASP A 226 -14.29 20.56 0.01
CA ASP A 226 -15.58 21.23 0.20
C ASP A 226 -16.78 20.24 0.25
N PHE A 227 -16.53 18.92 0.18
CA PHE A 227 -17.55 17.86 0.16
C PHE A 227 -18.50 17.94 -1.06
N ASP A 228 -18.06 18.56 -2.16
CA ASP A 228 -18.78 18.60 -3.43
C ASP A 228 -18.44 17.35 -4.26
N TRP A 229 -19.10 16.24 -3.90
CA TRP A 229 -18.89 14.94 -4.55
C TRP A 229 -19.18 14.96 -6.05
N GLN A 230 -20.13 15.81 -6.47
CA GLN A 230 -20.47 15.95 -7.88
C GLN A 230 -19.33 16.62 -8.65
N ALA A 231 -18.73 17.68 -8.11
CA ALA A 231 -17.59 18.34 -8.74
C ALA A 231 -16.26 17.59 -8.56
N SER A 232 -16.11 16.73 -7.55
CA SER A 232 -14.88 15.98 -7.32
C SER A 232 -14.84 14.60 -7.99
N LEU A 233 -15.95 13.84 -7.98
CA LEU A 233 -15.97 12.43 -8.43
C LEU A 233 -16.78 12.22 -9.72
N VAL A 234 -17.89 12.93 -9.88
CA VAL A 234 -18.87 12.63 -10.95
C VAL A 234 -18.62 13.44 -12.22
N LYS A 235 -18.72 14.77 -12.17
CA LYS A 235 -18.51 15.67 -13.31
C LYS A 235 -17.13 15.48 -13.96
N PRO A 236 -16.02 15.36 -13.21
CA PRO A 236 -14.71 15.19 -13.82
C PRO A 236 -14.40 13.73 -14.15
N ARG A 237 -15.35 12.78 -14.16
CA ARG A 237 -15.06 11.33 -14.33
C ARG A 237 -14.12 11.01 -15.48
N ALA A 238 -14.28 11.66 -16.64
CA ALA A 238 -13.42 11.46 -17.81
C ALA A 238 -11.97 11.96 -17.63
N LYS A 239 -11.71 12.76 -16.59
CA LYS A 239 -10.37 13.23 -16.19
C LYS A 239 -9.71 12.30 -15.17
N TRP A 240 -10.41 11.29 -14.66
CA TRP A 240 -9.84 10.36 -13.71
C TRP A 240 -9.04 9.29 -14.43
N ASP A 241 -7.87 9.00 -13.89
CA ASP A 241 -7.01 7.94 -14.38
C ASP A 241 -7.64 6.58 -14.11
N ASN A 242 -7.48 5.65 -15.04
CA ASN A 242 -7.87 4.26 -14.84
C ASN A 242 -6.66 3.47 -14.33
N PRO A 243 -6.66 2.99 -13.07
CA PRO A 243 -5.48 2.35 -12.48
C PRO A 243 -5.01 1.07 -13.20
N THR A 244 -5.87 0.42 -13.98
CA THR A 244 -5.53 -0.78 -14.76
C THR A 244 -5.18 -0.47 -16.22
N GLN A 245 -5.52 0.73 -16.70
CA GLN A 245 -5.22 1.21 -18.05
C GLN A 245 -4.88 2.70 -17.98
N PRO A 246 -3.68 3.07 -17.50
CA PRO A 246 -3.32 4.46 -17.24
C PRO A 246 -3.47 5.35 -18.48
N ASP A 247 -4.04 6.52 -18.29
CA ASP A 247 -4.27 7.52 -19.33
C ASP A 247 -3.36 8.74 -19.12
N ASN A 248 -2.53 9.03 -20.12
CA ASN A 248 -1.60 10.17 -20.10
C ASN A 248 -2.33 11.53 -20.10
N SER A 249 -3.61 11.56 -20.50
CA SER A 249 -4.47 12.74 -20.47
C SER A 249 -5.27 12.90 -19.18
N ALA A 250 -5.20 11.92 -18.27
CA ALA A 250 -5.84 12.02 -16.96
C ALA A 250 -5.33 13.23 -16.17
N GLN A 251 -6.17 13.74 -15.28
CA GLN A 251 -5.88 14.91 -14.44
C GLN A 251 -6.14 14.64 -12.96
N ALA A 252 -6.62 13.45 -12.61
CA ALA A 252 -6.85 13.02 -11.24
C ALA A 252 -6.58 11.52 -11.06
N ALA A 253 -5.96 11.14 -9.95
CA ALA A 253 -5.80 9.74 -9.52
C ALA A 253 -5.86 9.66 -8.00
N VAL A 254 -6.16 8.48 -7.46
CA VAL A 254 -6.09 8.20 -6.03
C VAL A 254 -5.19 7.00 -5.78
N TYR A 255 -4.31 7.14 -4.80
CA TYR A 255 -3.41 6.11 -4.31
C TYR A 255 -3.73 5.84 -2.84
N ILE A 256 -3.98 4.59 -2.46
CA ILE A 256 -4.31 4.27 -1.07
C ILE A 256 -3.04 4.27 -0.23
N PHE A 257 -3.10 4.86 0.95
CA PHE A 257 -2.01 4.80 1.93
C PHE A 257 -2.41 3.96 3.14
N GLY A 258 -3.70 4.00 3.50
CA GLY A 258 -4.27 3.30 4.63
C GLY A 258 -4.18 1.78 4.49
N HIS A 259 -3.36 1.12 5.29
CA HIS A 259 -3.21 -0.34 5.19
C HIS A 259 -4.43 -1.10 5.71
N ALA A 260 -5.09 -0.62 6.78
CA ALA A 260 -6.38 -1.19 7.20
C ALA A 260 -7.50 -0.91 6.20
N LEU A 261 -7.42 0.18 5.43
CA LEU A 261 -8.36 0.41 4.32
C LEU A 261 -8.17 -0.63 3.22
N LEU A 262 -6.94 -1.02 2.88
CA LEU A 262 -6.68 -2.11 1.94
C LEU A 262 -7.24 -3.46 2.46
N GLU A 263 -7.03 -3.76 3.74
CA GLU A 263 -7.59 -4.95 4.38
C GLU A 263 -9.13 -4.95 4.29
N GLN A 264 -9.78 -3.82 4.60
CA GLN A 264 -11.24 -3.68 4.48
C GLN A 264 -11.74 -3.80 3.03
N LEU A 265 -10.90 -3.47 2.05
CA LEU A 265 -11.24 -3.57 0.63
C LEU A 265 -11.12 -4.99 0.07
N VAL A 266 -10.59 -5.97 0.83
CA VAL A 266 -10.72 -7.39 0.48
C VAL A 266 -12.20 -7.81 0.43
N HIS A 267 -13.02 -7.24 1.32
CA HIS A 267 -14.47 -7.37 1.30
C HIS A 267 -15.14 -6.00 1.27
N PRO A 268 -15.17 -5.35 0.09
CA PRO A 268 -15.54 -3.95 -0.04
C PRO A 268 -17.00 -3.72 0.36
N ARG A 269 -17.24 -2.69 1.16
CA ARG A 269 -18.59 -2.22 1.54
C ARG A 269 -18.78 -0.78 1.13
N LYS A 270 -19.94 -0.45 0.55
CA LYS A 270 -20.26 0.89 0.01
C LYS A 270 -19.84 2.08 0.90
N PRO A 271 -20.04 2.05 2.24
CA PRO A 271 -19.73 3.19 3.11
C PRO A 271 -18.26 3.33 3.53
N LEU A 272 -17.31 2.64 2.89
CA LEU A 272 -15.88 2.84 3.17
C LEU A 272 -15.45 4.26 2.81
N CYS A 273 -14.73 4.90 3.73
CA CYS A 273 -14.32 6.29 3.60
C CYS A 273 -12.86 6.44 4.04
N ALA A 274 -12.04 6.91 3.10
CA ALA A 274 -10.66 7.30 3.34
C ALA A 274 -10.57 8.69 3.98
N HIS A 275 -9.42 8.95 4.60
CA HIS A 275 -9.01 10.25 5.13
C HIS A 275 -7.86 10.78 4.29
N SER A 276 -8.19 11.58 3.29
CA SER A 276 -7.30 11.92 2.20
C SER A 276 -6.55 13.22 2.38
N ILE A 277 -5.37 13.27 1.79
CA ILE A 277 -4.67 14.51 1.47
C ILE A 277 -4.78 14.80 -0.03
N VAL A 278 -4.61 16.06 -0.41
CA VAL A 278 -4.61 16.49 -1.82
C VAL A 278 -3.20 16.94 -2.19
N ILE A 279 -2.61 16.29 -3.19
CA ILE A 279 -1.32 16.64 -3.76
C ILE A 279 -1.54 17.19 -5.17
N HIS A 280 -1.22 18.47 -5.35
CA HIS A 280 -1.27 19.10 -6.67
C HIS A 280 0.00 18.80 -7.45
N VAL A 281 -0.17 18.40 -8.70
CA VAL A 281 0.90 18.04 -9.64
C VAL A 281 0.75 18.79 -10.95
N ALA A 282 1.82 18.84 -11.74
CA ALA A 282 1.71 19.28 -13.13
C ALA A 282 1.13 18.15 -13.99
N GLN A 283 0.64 18.46 -15.20
CA GLN A 283 -0.01 17.48 -16.09
C GLN A 283 0.94 16.33 -16.48
N GLU A 284 2.24 16.63 -16.58
CA GLU A 284 3.32 15.71 -16.91
C GLU A 284 3.46 14.56 -15.91
N PHE A 285 2.90 14.70 -14.69
CA PHE A 285 2.83 13.58 -13.75
C PHE A 285 2.12 12.36 -14.36
N PHE A 286 1.06 12.59 -15.15
CA PHE A 286 0.28 11.51 -15.74
C PHE A 286 0.98 10.85 -16.94
N THR A 287 2.06 11.43 -17.46
CA THR A 287 2.88 10.78 -18.50
C THR A 287 3.99 9.91 -17.92
N LEU A 288 4.23 9.95 -16.60
CA LEU A 288 5.23 9.14 -15.93
C LEU A 288 4.81 7.68 -15.83
N SER A 289 5.79 6.78 -15.87
CA SER A 289 5.57 5.38 -15.51
C SER A 289 5.08 5.26 -14.06
N LEU A 290 4.38 4.18 -13.73
CA LEU A 290 3.88 3.97 -12.37
C LEU A 290 4.99 4.03 -11.31
N ALA A 291 6.16 3.43 -11.59
CA ALA A 291 7.30 3.45 -10.68
C ALA A 291 7.84 4.88 -10.45
N GLU A 292 7.85 5.72 -11.48
CA GLU A 292 8.21 7.14 -11.36
C GLU A 292 7.16 7.93 -10.57
N ARG A 293 5.87 7.68 -10.83
CA ARG A 293 4.77 8.28 -10.07
C ARG A 293 4.88 7.96 -8.58
N MET A 294 5.11 6.70 -8.22
CA MET A 294 5.25 6.29 -6.82
C MET A 294 6.46 6.93 -6.13
N ARG A 295 7.63 6.97 -6.79
CA ARG A 295 8.81 7.67 -6.26
C ARG A 295 8.57 9.17 -6.07
N TYR A 296 7.90 9.81 -7.03
CA TYR A 296 7.53 11.22 -6.95
C TYR A 296 6.57 11.47 -5.78
N LEU A 297 5.55 10.63 -5.64
CA LEU A 297 4.55 10.77 -4.58
C LEU A 297 5.14 10.52 -3.21
N ASP A 298 6.00 9.53 -3.02
CA ASP A 298 6.62 9.30 -1.71
C ASP A 298 7.47 10.50 -1.27
N ASP A 299 8.18 11.17 -2.19
CA ASP A 299 8.88 12.43 -1.88
C ASP A 299 7.91 13.59 -1.55
N LYS A 300 6.83 13.75 -2.32
CA LYS A 300 5.86 14.84 -2.09
C LYS A 300 5.04 14.64 -0.83
N VAL A 301 4.57 13.42 -0.58
CA VAL A 301 3.74 13.08 0.57
C VAL A 301 4.58 13.14 1.84
N SER A 302 5.82 12.63 1.83
CA SER A 302 6.72 12.76 3.00
C SER A 302 6.94 14.23 3.38
N LYS A 303 7.23 15.12 2.42
CA LYS A 303 7.36 16.58 2.67
C LYS A 303 6.06 17.23 3.16
N TYR A 304 4.93 16.84 2.58
CA TYR A 304 3.61 17.33 3.01
C TYR A 304 3.32 16.93 4.46
N MET A 305 3.53 15.66 4.80
CA MET A 305 3.31 15.15 6.16
C MET A 305 4.29 15.75 7.16
N ASP A 306 5.55 15.96 6.78
CA ASP A 306 6.54 16.66 7.62
C ASP A 306 6.08 18.08 7.98
N THR A 307 5.58 18.82 6.99
CA THR A 307 5.04 20.17 7.20
C THR A 307 3.79 20.14 8.07
N LEU A 308 2.88 19.20 7.81
CA LEU A 308 1.62 19.07 8.53
C LEU A 308 1.83 18.69 10.01
N LEU A 309 2.71 17.73 10.27
CA LEU A 309 2.94 17.14 11.60
C LEU A 309 3.93 17.93 12.45
N SER A 310 4.74 18.81 11.85
CA SER A 310 5.53 19.82 12.58
C SER A 310 4.66 20.84 13.31
N ASN A 311 3.38 20.93 12.99
CA ASN A 311 2.45 21.86 13.62
C ASN A 311 1.70 21.17 14.76
N ASP A 312 1.91 21.63 16.00
CA ASP A 312 1.26 21.08 17.19
C ASP A 312 -0.28 21.20 17.17
N ASP A 313 -0.84 22.11 16.38
CA ASP A 313 -2.29 22.29 16.22
C ASP A 313 -2.95 21.33 15.21
N VAL A 314 -2.17 20.42 14.61
CA VAL A 314 -2.67 19.44 13.64
C VAL A 314 -3.87 18.66 14.19
N LYS A 315 -4.84 18.36 13.32
CA LYS A 315 -6.06 17.64 13.65
C LYS A 315 -6.36 16.63 12.56
N PRO A 316 -6.83 15.41 12.89
CA PRO A 316 -7.31 14.44 11.89
C PRO A 316 -8.38 15.04 10.96
N ARG A 317 -9.13 16.02 11.47
CA ARG A 317 -10.16 16.76 10.75
C ARG A 317 -9.65 17.51 9.49
N GLN A 318 -8.34 17.78 9.40
CA GLN A 318 -7.70 18.38 8.22
C GLN A 318 -7.55 17.40 7.06
N LEU A 319 -7.63 16.09 7.31
CA LEU A 319 -7.72 15.07 6.27
C LEU A 319 -9.14 15.10 5.68
N ALA A 320 -9.23 15.21 4.36
CA ALA A 320 -10.48 15.31 3.62
C ALA A 320 -11.14 13.93 3.50
N PRO A 321 -12.40 13.75 3.91
CA PRO A 321 -13.06 12.47 3.73
C PRO A 321 -13.25 12.16 2.24
N LEU A 322 -13.00 10.92 1.85
CA LEU A 322 -13.16 10.43 0.48
C LEU A 322 -13.93 9.10 0.53
N PRO A 323 -15.19 9.04 0.07
CA PRO A 323 -15.88 7.77 -0.13
C PRO A 323 -15.14 6.92 -1.16
N ILE A 324 -14.34 5.93 -0.72
CA ILE A 324 -13.28 5.35 -1.55
C ILE A 324 -13.84 4.60 -2.76
N LEU A 325 -14.98 3.92 -2.59
CA LEU A 325 -15.67 3.23 -3.69
C LEU A 325 -16.42 4.19 -4.63
N GLY A 326 -16.46 5.49 -4.31
CA GLY A 326 -16.91 6.55 -5.21
C GLY A 326 -15.80 7.08 -6.12
N VAL A 327 -14.54 6.69 -5.93
CA VAL A 327 -13.45 7.04 -6.85
C VAL A 327 -13.72 6.38 -8.21
N PRO A 328 -13.75 7.13 -9.32
CA PRO A 328 -13.92 6.54 -10.65
C PRO A 328 -12.98 5.36 -10.89
N HIS A 329 -13.49 4.33 -11.58
CA HIS A 329 -12.78 3.07 -11.87
C HIS A 329 -12.52 2.14 -10.68
N PHE A 330 -12.75 2.55 -9.42
CA PHE A 330 -12.54 1.67 -8.26
C PHE A 330 -13.66 0.65 -8.04
N TRP A 331 -14.91 0.98 -8.37
CA TRP A 331 -16.05 0.12 -8.11
C TRP A 331 -16.99 0.09 -9.31
N ALA A 332 -17.41 -1.11 -9.72
CA ALA A 332 -18.25 -1.29 -10.91
C ALA A 332 -19.57 -0.50 -10.81
N GLU A 333 -20.20 -0.46 -9.63
CA GLU A 333 -21.49 0.24 -9.46
C GLU A 333 -21.38 1.76 -9.57
N ASN A 334 -20.19 2.34 -9.34
CA ASN A 334 -20.00 3.79 -9.33
C ASN A 334 -20.02 4.44 -10.72
N VAL A 335 -20.20 3.64 -11.77
CA VAL A 335 -20.55 4.11 -13.12
C VAL A 335 -21.96 4.70 -13.13
N ASN A 336 -22.85 4.18 -12.30
CA ASN A 336 -24.24 4.62 -12.22
C ASN A 336 -24.36 5.92 -11.42
N THR A 337 -25.04 6.92 -11.95
CA THR A 337 -25.25 8.21 -11.26
C THR A 337 -25.96 8.06 -9.92
N GLY A 338 -26.94 7.14 -9.84
CA GLY A 338 -27.68 6.82 -8.60
C GLY A 338 -26.80 6.29 -7.46
N PHE A 339 -25.60 5.77 -7.75
CA PHE A 339 -24.64 5.36 -6.72
C PHE A 339 -24.30 6.52 -5.76
N TYR A 340 -24.15 7.73 -6.31
CA TYR A 340 -23.74 8.95 -5.60
C TYR A 340 -24.90 9.68 -4.91
N GLU A 341 -26.15 9.25 -5.13
CA GLU A 341 -27.34 9.87 -4.51
C GLU A 341 -27.56 9.40 -3.06
N ASP A 342 -26.84 8.34 -2.66
CA ASP A 342 -26.90 7.78 -1.31
C ASP A 342 -26.28 8.74 -0.27
N ARG A 343 -27.15 9.50 0.39
CA ARG A 343 -26.78 10.49 1.42
C ARG A 343 -26.18 9.88 2.68
N TYR A 344 -26.27 8.56 2.90
CA TYR A 344 -25.58 7.92 4.00
C TYR A 344 -24.07 7.85 3.75
N VAL A 345 -23.66 7.70 2.49
CA VAL A 345 -22.26 7.64 2.04
C VAL A 345 -21.77 9.02 1.60
N PHE A 346 -22.49 9.66 0.69
CA PHE A 346 -22.17 10.95 0.09
C PHE A 346 -22.82 12.09 0.88
N ARG A 347 -22.40 12.24 2.13
CA ARG A 347 -22.95 13.22 3.08
C ARG A 347 -22.57 14.64 2.69
N ASN A 348 -23.47 15.58 2.92
CA ASN A 348 -23.14 17.00 2.83
C ASN A 348 -22.05 17.34 3.87
N GLY A 349 -21.19 18.29 3.51
CA GLY A 349 -20.09 18.72 4.35
C GLY A 349 -20.47 19.25 5.72
N ARG A 350 -19.45 19.43 6.55
CA ARG A 350 -19.60 19.85 7.94
C ARG A 350 -20.32 21.20 7.97
N ARG A 351 -21.46 21.29 8.69
CA ARG A 351 -22.20 22.56 8.87
C ARG A 351 -21.22 23.66 9.29
N LYS A 352 -21.04 24.69 8.44
CA LYS A 352 -20.40 25.93 8.88
C LYS A 352 -21.33 26.49 9.95
N LYS A 353 -20.88 26.59 11.20
CA LYS A 353 -21.55 27.47 12.16
C LYS A 353 -21.38 28.86 11.58
N ASP A 354 -22.48 29.47 11.14
CA ASP A 354 -22.47 30.89 10.81
C ASP A 354 -21.87 31.61 12.01
N LYS A 355 -20.75 32.32 11.79
CA LYS A 355 -20.24 33.26 12.77
C LYS A 355 -21.28 34.37 12.85
N LYS A 356 -22.16 34.28 13.85
CA LYS A 356 -22.97 35.41 14.28
C LYS A 356 -22.08 36.51 14.84
#